data_AF-A0A1B8YI58-F1
#
_entry.id   AF-A0A1B8YI58-F1
#
_cell.length_a   1.000
_cell.length_b   1.000
_cell.length_c   1.000
_cell.angle_alpha   90.00
_cell.angle_beta   90.00
_cell.angle_gamma   90.00
#
_symmetry.space_group_name_H-M   'P 1'
#
loop_
_entity.id
_entity.type
_entity.pdbx_description
1 polymer ?
#
loop_
_entity_poly.entity_id
_entity_poly.type
_entity_poly.pdbx_seq_one_letter_code
_entity_poly.pdbx_strand_id
1 'polypeptide(L)'
;MSEPKENEIFIHPEYDELGLPYYNVPNARIEENLVATCLKYATKVIPVIFLPGVTGSNLKSTEGESVWRLNRILSFDVLVWMCRGASYRKDTLDPSNTEVDDSGDITPDHTEKNKFQTCQQRGWGEIAHMSYGTFLPWLQAVLDDERLAFEYCLAGKGEKTLRQRMVDMNLNAEWGEEPLTEAEVDHSYDFLYPIHVMGYRW
;
A
#
# COMPACT_ATOMS: atom_id res chain seq x y z
N MET A 1 1.08 -5.33 28.84
CA MET A 1 2.34 -6.08 28.57
C MET A 1 3.17 -6.08 29.84
N SER A 2 3.81 -7.20 30.19
CA SER A 2 4.81 -7.24 31.26
C SER A 2 6.05 -6.44 30.85
N GLU A 3 6.72 -5.78 31.80
CA GLU A 3 7.99 -5.09 31.53
C GLU A 3 8.99 -6.07 30.90
N PRO A 4 9.71 -5.69 29.83
CA PRO A 4 10.70 -6.55 29.20
C PRO A 4 11.77 -6.89 30.24
N LYS A 5 12.09 -8.18 30.36
CA LYS A 5 13.22 -8.60 31.20
C LYS A 5 14.50 -8.04 30.60
N GLU A 6 15.50 -7.78 31.44
CA GLU A 6 16.78 -7.18 31.04
C GLU A 6 17.50 -7.94 29.90
N ASN A 7 17.17 -9.24 29.72
CA ASN A 7 17.74 -10.11 28.68
C ASN A 7 16.70 -10.59 27.64
N GLU A 8 15.64 -9.82 27.37
CA GLU A 8 14.67 -10.14 26.33
C GLU A 8 14.83 -9.23 25.11
N ILE A 9 14.83 -9.81 23.92
CA ILE A 9 14.82 -9.09 22.64
C ILE A 9 13.57 -9.46 21.84
N PHE A 10 13.05 -8.50 21.08
CA PHE A 10 11.93 -8.72 20.17
C PHE A 10 12.43 -8.75 18.73
N ILE A 11 12.03 -9.79 17.99
CA ILE A 11 12.44 -10.01 16.61
C ILE A 11 11.22 -9.88 15.71
N HIS A 12 11.21 -8.87 14.84
CA HIS A 12 10.22 -8.72 13.80
C HIS A 12 10.45 -9.76 12.68
N PRO A 13 9.38 -10.25 12.03
CA PRO A 13 9.54 -11.13 10.89
C PRO A 13 10.17 -10.38 9.71
N GLU A 14 11.03 -11.08 8.98
CA GLU A 14 11.45 -10.74 7.62
C GLU A 14 10.72 -11.66 6.64
N TYR A 15 10.69 -11.29 5.35
CA TYR A 15 9.96 -12.04 4.33
C TYR A 15 10.90 -12.49 3.22
N ASP A 16 10.81 -13.77 2.85
CA ASP A 16 11.54 -14.32 1.72
C ASP A 16 10.94 -13.86 0.38
N GLU A 17 11.51 -14.30 -0.74
CA GLU A 17 11.03 -13.94 -2.08
C GLU A 17 9.59 -14.39 -2.39
N LEU A 18 9.04 -15.29 -1.57
CA LEU A 18 7.66 -15.80 -1.69
C LEU A 18 6.70 -15.10 -0.72
N GLY A 19 7.19 -14.13 0.07
CA GLY A 19 6.40 -13.46 1.10
C GLY A 19 6.14 -14.31 2.34
N LEU A 20 6.94 -15.38 2.56
CA LEU A 20 6.82 -16.21 3.75
C LEU A 20 7.65 -15.61 4.90
N PRO A 21 7.09 -15.51 6.12
CA PRO A 21 7.80 -14.91 7.24
C PRO A 21 8.87 -15.85 7.79
N TYR A 22 10.06 -15.32 8.03
CA TYR A 22 11.14 -15.98 8.76
C TYR A 22 11.75 -15.04 9.80
N TYR A 23 12.50 -15.60 10.76
CA TYR A 23 13.10 -14.85 11.87
C TYR A 23 14.59 -15.13 11.93
N ASN A 24 15.39 -14.06 11.92
CA ASN A 24 16.83 -14.13 12.14
C ASN A 24 17.13 -14.14 13.65
N VAL A 25 17.15 -15.33 14.25
CA VAL A 25 17.41 -15.49 15.68
C VAL A 25 18.93 -15.41 15.96
N PRO A 26 19.40 -14.49 16.81
CA PRO A 26 20.82 -14.38 17.11
C PRO A 26 21.27 -15.56 18.00
N ASN A 27 22.54 -15.93 17.84
CA ASN A 27 23.20 -16.85 18.77
C ASN A 27 23.73 -16.05 19.98
N ALA A 28 23.58 -16.59 21.18
CA ALA A 28 23.96 -15.95 22.44
C ALA A 28 24.64 -16.97 23.37
N ARG A 29 25.46 -16.48 24.30
CA ARG A 29 26.11 -17.36 25.27
C ARG A 29 25.10 -17.86 26.30
N ILE A 30 25.31 -19.06 26.82
CA ILE A 30 24.39 -19.65 27.82
C ILE A 30 24.28 -18.75 29.05
N GLU A 31 25.40 -18.16 29.50
CA GLU A 31 25.43 -17.23 30.64
C GLU A 31 24.59 -15.95 30.44
N GLU A 32 24.32 -15.53 29.19
CA GLU A 32 23.50 -14.35 28.89
C GLU A 32 22.01 -14.65 29.09
N ASN A 33 21.59 -15.93 29.11
CA ASN A 33 20.20 -16.35 29.28
C ASN A 33 19.22 -15.53 28.42
N LEU A 34 19.60 -15.27 27.16
CA LEU A 34 18.87 -14.42 26.23
C LEU A 34 17.53 -15.05 25.87
N VAL A 35 16.45 -14.29 25.98
CA VAL A 35 15.12 -14.65 25.49
C VAL A 35 14.85 -13.90 24.20
N ALA A 36 14.69 -14.64 23.10
CA ALA A 36 14.30 -14.07 21.82
C ALA A 36 12.81 -14.28 21.57
N THR A 37 12.03 -13.21 21.64
CA THR A 37 10.58 -13.22 21.38
C THR A 37 10.32 -12.88 19.92
N CYS A 38 9.94 -13.91 19.15
CA CYS A 38 9.58 -13.76 17.73
C CYS A 38 8.15 -13.22 17.62
N LEU A 39 7.99 -12.02 17.06
CA LEU A 39 6.70 -11.36 16.95
C LEU A 39 5.88 -11.96 15.83
N LYS A 40 4.73 -12.55 16.17
CA LYS A 40 3.81 -13.12 15.18
C LYS A 40 2.97 -12.02 14.53
N TYR A 41 3.10 -11.88 13.22
CA TYR A 41 2.28 -10.97 12.43
C TYR A 41 1.08 -11.69 11.81
N ALA A 42 0.13 -10.92 11.28
CA ALA A 42 -0.99 -11.44 10.53
C ALA A 42 -0.54 -12.28 9.33
N THR A 43 -1.28 -13.35 9.05
CA THR A 43 -1.09 -14.20 7.86
C THR A 43 -2.36 -14.28 7.01
N LYS A 44 -3.49 -13.81 7.53
CA LYS A 44 -4.75 -13.72 6.78
C LYS A 44 -4.71 -12.47 5.92
N VAL A 45 -5.19 -12.57 4.70
CA VAL A 45 -5.14 -11.46 3.72
C VAL A 45 -6.56 -10.99 3.44
N ILE A 46 -6.76 -9.67 3.49
CA ILE A 46 -7.93 -8.97 2.95
C ILE A 46 -7.41 -8.05 1.84
N PRO A 47 -7.57 -8.41 0.55
CA PRO A 47 -7.09 -7.56 -0.53
C PRO A 47 -7.90 -6.26 -0.59
N VAL A 48 -7.21 -5.13 -0.70
CA VAL A 48 -7.83 -3.82 -0.91
C VAL A 48 -7.77 -3.49 -2.38
N ILE A 49 -8.93 -3.35 -3.02
CA ILE A 49 -9.03 -3.02 -4.44
C ILE A 49 -9.22 -1.51 -4.60
N PHE A 50 -8.21 -0.84 -5.14
CA PHE A 50 -8.26 0.57 -5.49
C PHE A 50 -8.74 0.73 -6.93
N LEU A 51 -9.86 1.44 -7.09
CA LEU A 51 -10.43 1.81 -8.38
C LEU A 51 -10.14 3.30 -8.65
N PRO A 52 -9.39 3.62 -9.71
CA PRO A 52 -9.15 5.01 -10.08
C PRO A 52 -10.42 5.72 -10.55
N GLY A 53 -10.41 7.05 -10.49
CA GLY A 53 -11.54 7.87 -10.92
C GLY A 53 -11.56 8.15 -12.43
N VAL A 54 -12.34 9.15 -12.80
CA VAL A 54 -12.46 9.68 -14.16
C VAL A 54 -11.07 10.02 -14.72
N THR A 55 -10.74 9.48 -15.90
CA THR A 55 -9.42 9.64 -16.55
C THR A 55 -8.22 9.15 -15.73
N GLY A 56 -8.49 8.38 -14.68
CA GLY A 56 -7.51 7.96 -13.69
C GLY A 56 -6.75 6.68 -14.03
N SER A 57 -7.08 6.02 -15.14
CA SER A 57 -6.32 4.87 -15.66
C SER A 57 -5.55 5.25 -16.92
N ASN A 58 -4.33 4.76 -17.02
CA ASN A 58 -3.55 4.83 -18.25
C ASN A 58 -4.16 3.90 -19.31
N LEU A 59 -4.12 4.32 -20.58
CA LEU A 59 -4.64 3.58 -21.72
C LEU A 59 -3.59 3.49 -22.82
N LYS A 60 -3.51 2.31 -23.42
CA LYS A 60 -2.75 2.04 -24.65
C LYS A 60 -3.69 1.50 -25.72
N SER A 61 -3.30 1.62 -26.98
CA SER A 61 -4.02 0.97 -28.07
C SER A 61 -3.86 -0.55 -27.96
N THR A 62 -4.73 -1.30 -28.63
CA THR A 62 -4.56 -2.76 -28.79
C THR A 62 -3.27 -3.15 -29.53
N GLU A 63 -2.60 -2.19 -30.16
CA GLU A 63 -1.28 -2.37 -30.80
C GLU A 63 -0.12 -2.10 -29.81
N GLY A 64 -0.42 -1.69 -28.57
CA GLY A 64 0.54 -1.43 -27.50
C GLY A 64 1.03 0.02 -27.42
N GLU A 65 0.55 0.92 -28.28
CA GLU A 65 0.98 2.32 -28.30
C GLU A 65 0.28 3.13 -27.20
N SER A 66 1.03 3.92 -26.44
CA SER A 66 0.47 4.76 -25.39
C SER A 66 -0.49 5.81 -25.97
N VAL A 67 -1.73 5.82 -25.48
CA VAL A 67 -2.78 6.76 -25.91
C VAL A 67 -3.06 7.80 -24.82
N TRP A 68 -3.07 7.36 -23.57
CA TRP A 68 -3.30 8.19 -22.39
C TRP A 68 -2.39 7.70 -21.27
N ARG A 69 -1.32 8.45 -20.95
CA ARG A 69 -0.46 8.14 -19.81
C ARG A 69 -0.17 9.39 -19.01
N LEU A 70 -0.46 9.34 -17.72
CA LEU A 70 -0.38 10.49 -16.82
C LEU A 70 0.65 10.28 -15.70
N ASN A 71 1.93 10.24 -16.08
CA ASN A 71 3.00 10.04 -15.10
C ASN A 71 3.23 11.28 -14.21
N ARG A 72 3.32 12.48 -14.83
CA ARG A 72 3.60 13.75 -14.15
C ARG A 72 2.93 14.93 -14.88
N ILE A 73 2.59 15.99 -14.14
CA ILE A 73 1.92 17.21 -14.67
C ILE A 73 2.69 17.85 -15.85
N LEU A 74 4.02 17.86 -15.80
CA LEU A 74 4.89 18.42 -16.84
C LEU A 74 5.57 17.34 -17.70
N SER A 75 5.01 16.13 -17.75
CA SER A 75 5.54 15.07 -18.61
C SER A 75 5.36 15.40 -20.09
N PHE A 76 6.27 14.88 -20.91
CA PHE A 76 6.19 15.00 -22.36
C PHE A 76 4.85 14.46 -22.89
N ASP A 77 4.34 13.38 -22.31
CA ASP A 77 3.06 12.76 -22.68
C ASP A 77 1.88 13.73 -22.50
N VAL A 78 1.80 14.42 -21.36
CA VAL A 78 0.76 15.43 -21.10
C VAL A 78 0.87 16.62 -22.07
N LEU A 79 2.09 17.08 -22.35
CA LEU A 79 2.33 18.20 -23.28
C LEU A 79 1.96 17.84 -24.72
N VAL A 80 2.41 16.68 -25.20
CA VAL A 80 2.04 16.12 -26.51
C VAL A 80 0.53 16.03 -26.60
N TRP A 81 -0.12 15.59 -25.52
CA TRP A 81 -1.54 15.40 -25.51
C TRP A 81 -2.33 16.71 -25.61
N MET A 82 -1.87 17.76 -24.93
CA MET A 82 -2.42 19.12 -25.10
C MET A 82 -2.37 19.59 -26.56
N CYS A 83 -1.34 19.18 -27.32
CA CYS A 83 -1.15 19.55 -28.73
C CYS A 83 -1.93 18.67 -29.73
N ARG A 84 -2.52 17.53 -29.34
CA ARG A 84 -3.30 16.71 -30.28
C ARG A 84 -4.68 17.31 -30.50
N GLY A 85 -5.09 17.37 -31.77
CA GLY A 85 -6.39 17.87 -32.19
C GLY A 85 -7.55 16.89 -31.95
N ALA A 86 -8.78 17.39 -32.14
CA ALA A 86 -10.02 16.64 -31.89
C ALA A 86 -10.14 15.32 -32.66
N SER A 87 -9.71 15.28 -33.94
CA SER A 87 -9.75 14.04 -34.75
C SER A 87 -8.91 12.95 -34.11
N TYR A 88 -7.64 13.23 -33.82
CA TYR A 88 -6.75 12.29 -33.14
C TYR A 88 -7.37 11.78 -31.83
N ARG A 89 -7.94 12.69 -31.02
CA ARG A 89 -8.55 12.29 -29.75
C ARG A 89 -9.67 11.28 -29.94
N LYS A 90 -10.55 11.56 -30.90
CA LYS A 90 -11.70 10.73 -31.21
C LYS A 90 -11.28 9.36 -31.75
N ASP A 91 -10.24 9.33 -32.58
CA ASP A 91 -9.78 8.11 -33.23
C ASP A 91 -8.98 7.21 -32.25
N THR A 92 -8.20 7.80 -31.33
CA THR A 92 -7.34 7.02 -30.43
C THR A 92 -7.99 6.68 -29.09
N LEU A 93 -8.87 7.53 -28.53
CA LEU A 93 -9.66 7.22 -27.33
C LEU A 93 -10.97 6.48 -27.69
N ASP A 94 -10.85 5.43 -28.50
CA ASP A 94 -11.96 4.52 -28.80
C ASP A 94 -11.93 3.35 -27.79
N PRO A 95 -12.99 3.15 -26.98
CA PRO A 95 -13.07 2.02 -26.06
C PRO A 95 -12.90 0.65 -26.72
N SER A 96 -13.19 0.54 -28.02
CA SER A 96 -13.08 -0.69 -28.81
C SER A 96 -11.63 -1.03 -29.16
N ASN A 97 -10.75 -0.02 -29.20
CA ASN A 97 -9.37 -0.12 -29.68
C ASN A 97 -8.35 0.25 -28.60
N THR A 98 -8.80 0.39 -27.34
CA THR A 98 -7.95 0.71 -26.19
C THR A 98 -8.05 -0.37 -25.13
N GLU A 99 -6.96 -0.51 -24.37
CA GLU A 99 -6.83 -1.36 -23.20
C GLU A 99 -6.08 -0.61 -22.08
N VAL A 100 -6.14 -1.16 -20.87
CA VAL A 100 -5.43 -0.59 -19.72
C VAL A 100 -3.92 -0.69 -19.96
N ASP A 101 -3.21 0.40 -19.71
CA ASP A 101 -1.76 0.47 -19.80
C ASP A 101 -1.15 0.36 -18.41
N ASP A 102 -0.51 -0.78 -18.15
CA ASP A 102 0.15 -1.11 -16.88
C ASP A 102 1.59 -0.62 -16.79
N SER A 103 2.10 0.11 -17.80
CA SER A 103 3.51 0.55 -17.87
C SER A 103 3.73 1.99 -17.38
N GLY A 104 2.79 2.54 -16.61
CA GLY A 104 2.92 3.84 -15.95
C GLY A 104 4.01 3.87 -14.88
N ASP A 105 4.39 5.08 -14.46
CA ASP A 105 5.33 5.26 -13.36
C ASP A 105 4.78 4.64 -12.06
N ILE A 106 5.67 4.02 -11.28
CA ILE A 106 5.35 3.48 -9.95
C ILE A 106 6.27 4.15 -8.93
N THR A 107 5.68 4.72 -7.88
CA THR A 107 6.43 5.07 -6.68
C THR A 107 6.55 3.82 -5.81
N PRO A 108 7.76 3.26 -5.63
CA PRO A 108 7.93 2.04 -4.85
C PRO A 108 7.60 2.28 -3.38
N ASP A 109 7.04 1.27 -2.73
CA ASP A 109 6.93 1.23 -1.28
C ASP A 109 8.25 0.72 -0.68
N HIS A 110 8.82 1.46 0.27
CA HIS A 110 10.06 1.11 0.94
C HIS A 110 9.82 0.26 2.20
N THR A 111 8.58 0.13 2.67
CA THR A 111 8.28 -0.53 3.96
C THR A 111 7.99 -2.02 3.83
N GLU A 112 7.54 -2.47 2.65
CA GLU A 112 6.97 -3.82 2.46
C GLU A 112 7.98 -4.95 2.22
N LYS A 113 9.30 -4.71 2.17
CA LYS A 113 10.39 -5.70 1.93
C LYS A 113 9.96 -7.18 1.73
N ASN A 114 9.52 -7.52 0.51
CA ASN A 114 9.00 -8.83 0.05
C ASN A 114 7.73 -9.39 0.73
N LYS A 115 7.15 -8.71 1.72
CA LYS A 115 5.90 -9.06 2.39
C LYS A 115 4.72 -9.23 1.42
N PHE A 116 4.72 -8.44 0.35
CA PHE A 116 3.71 -8.49 -0.70
C PHE A 116 4.34 -8.66 -2.08
N GLN A 117 3.49 -9.03 -3.05
CA GLN A 117 3.84 -8.96 -4.47
C GLN A 117 4.26 -7.54 -4.85
N THR A 118 5.11 -7.44 -5.88
CA THR A 118 5.60 -6.14 -6.35
C THR A 118 4.44 -5.22 -6.74
N CYS A 119 4.62 -3.91 -6.56
CA CYS A 119 3.63 -2.90 -6.96
C CYS A 119 3.16 -3.08 -8.42
N GLN A 120 4.06 -3.49 -9.33
CA GLN A 120 3.73 -3.81 -10.72
C GLN A 120 2.74 -4.98 -10.82
N GLN A 121 3.02 -6.10 -10.14
CA GLN A 121 2.10 -7.26 -10.10
C GLN A 121 0.75 -6.92 -9.47
N ARG A 122 0.73 -5.91 -8.60
CA ARG A 122 -0.49 -5.38 -7.98
C ARG A 122 -1.17 -4.28 -8.81
N GLY A 123 -0.75 -4.04 -10.05
CA GLY A 123 -1.42 -3.12 -10.98
C GLY A 123 -1.10 -1.63 -10.78
N TRP A 124 -0.11 -1.27 -9.96
CA TRP A 124 0.14 0.14 -9.62
C TRP A 124 0.59 0.99 -10.81
N GLY A 125 1.04 0.38 -11.90
CA GLY A 125 1.36 1.09 -13.14
C GLY A 125 0.13 1.48 -13.98
N GLU A 126 -1.06 0.98 -13.63
CA GLU A 126 -2.31 1.22 -14.37
C GLU A 126 -2.93 2.60 -14.08
N ILE A 127 -2.52 3.26 -13.00
CA ILE A 127 -3.07 4.54 -12.56
C ILE A 127 -2.39 5.74 -13.21
N ALA A 128 -3.12 6.84 -13.27
CA ALA A 128 -2.57 8.18 -13.42
C ALA A 128 -1.68 8.51 -12.21
N HIS A 129 -0.39 8.21 -12.32
CA HIS A 129 0.59 8.40 -11.26
C HIS A 129 0.65 9.86 -10.77
N MET A 130 0.37 10.83 -11.64
CA MET A 130 0.30 12.25 -11.22
C MET A 130 -0.77 12.52 -10.14
N SER A 131 -1.82 11.71 -10.07
CA SER A 131 -2.94 11.88 -9.13
C SER A 131 -2.82 10.93 -7.94
N TYR A 132 -2.40 9.69 -8.19
CA TYR A 132 -2.46 8.62 -7.18
C TYR A 132 -1.08 8.09 -6.76
N GLY A 133 -0.01 8.50 -7.44
CA GLY A 133 1.33 7.94 -7.25
C GLY A 133 1.92 8.12 -5.85
N THR A 134 1.57 9.20 -5.14
CA THR A 134 1.95 9.40 -3.74
C THR A 134 0.91 8.86 -2.76
N PHE A 135 -0.34 8.74 -3.19
CA PHE A 135 -1.45 8.26 -2.36
C PHE A 135 -1.37 6.76 -2.11
N LEU A 136 -1.07 5.94 -3.12
CA LEU A 136 -0.99 4.48 -2.96
C LEU A 136 0.09 4.04 -1.96
N PRO A 137 1.35 4.53 -2.01
CA PRO A 137 2.34 4.22 -0.99
C PRO A 137 1.91 4.69 0.41
N TRP A 138 1.27 5.86 0.52
CA TRP A 138 0.76 6.35 1.79
C TRP A 138 -0.32 5.43 2.37
N LEU A 139 -1.30 5.04 1.55
CA LEU A 139 -2.38 4.16 1.98
C LEU A 139 -1.82 2.79 2.40
N GLN A 140 -0.83 2.28 1.66
CA GLN A 140 -0.17 1.02 1.98
C GLN A 140 0.55 1.09 3.33
N ALA A 141 1.32 2.15 3.57
CA ALA A 141 2.02 2.35 4.83
C ALA A 141 1.07 2.49 6.03
N VAL A 142 -0.11 3.09 5.86
CA VAL A 142 -1.15 3.17 6.91
C VAL A 142 -1.77 1.79 7.18
N LEU A 143 -1.95 1.00 6.13
CA LEU A 143 -2.53 -0.34 6.22
C LEU A 143 -1.49 -1.42 6.65
N ASP A 144 -0.21 -1.08 6.65
CA ASP A 144 0.92 -1.94 7.04
C ASP A 144 1.71 -1.41 8.25
N ASP A 145 1.00 -0.81 9.22
CA ASP A 145 1.59 -0.08 10.35
C ASP A 145 1.79 -0.93 11.63
N GLU A 146 1.67 -2.25 11.59
CA GLU A 146 1.73 -3.10 12.80
C GLU A 146 3.10 -3.09 13.48
N ARG A 147 4.18 -2.95 12.69
CA ARG A 147 5.53 -2.77 13.23
C ARG A 147 5.62 -1.48 14.05
N LEU A 148 5.10 -0.40 13.49
CA LEU A 148 5.11 0.90 14.13
C LEU A 148 4.24 0.90 15.39
N ALA A 149 3.06 0.26 15.33
CA ALA A 149 2.18 0.09 16.48
C ALA A 149 2.88 -0.65 17.64
N PHE A 150 3.61 -1.73 17.34
CA PHE A 150 4.42 -2.45 18.33
C PHE A 150 5.53 -1.56 18.91
N GLU A 151 6.29 -0.87 18.06
CA GLU A 151 7.40 -0.01 18.49
C GLU A 151 6.91 1.14 19.40
N TYR A 152 5.77 1.74 19.09
CA TYR A 152 5.14 2.75 19.95
C TYR A 152 4.67 2.19 21.29
N CYS A 153 4.08 0.99 21.28
CA CYS A 153 3.67 0.31 22.50
C CYS A 153 4.87 0.03 23.40
N LEU A 154 5.96 -0.49 22.83
CA LEU A 154 7.20 -0.80 23.55
C LEU A 154 7.89 0.46 24.09
N ALA A 155 7.89 1.55 23.32
CA ALA A 155 8.48 2.82 23.74
C ALA A 155 7.74 3.48 24.92
N GLY A 156 6.46 3.15 25.14
CA GLY A 156 5.68 3.63 26.29
C GLY A 156 5.41 5.14 26.30
N LYS A 157 5.57 5.83 25.16
CA LYS A 157 5.41 7.30 25.05
C LYS A 157 3.98 7.76 24.77
N GLY A 158 3.04 6.83 24.62
CA GLY A 158 1.66 7.14 24.22
C GLY A 158 1.51 7.57 22.76
N GLU A 159 2.53 7.35 21.93
CA GLU A 159 2.44 7.56 20.48
C GLU A 159 1.46 6.54 19.88
N LYS A 160 0.70 6.99 18.87
CA LYS A 160 -0.32 6.18 18.18
C LYS A 160 -0.10 6.27 16.68
N THR A 161 -0.24 5.14 15.99
CA THR A 161 -0.25 5.13 14.52
C THR A 161 -1.46 5.88 13.97
N LEU A 162 -1.50 6.13 12.65
CA LEU A 162 -2.67 6.80 12.06
C LEU A 162 -3.95 5.99 12.32
N ARG A 163 -3.90 4.66 12.15
CA ARG A 163 -5.05 3.78 12.39
C ARG A 163 -5.53 3.83 13.84
N GLN A 164 -4.61 3.79 14.80
CA GLN A 164 -4.94 3.93 16.22
C GLN A 164 -5.47 5.32 16.61
N ARG A 165 -5.11 6.37 15.86
CA ARG A 165 -5.66 7.72 16.04
C ARG A 165 -7.08 7.88 15.50
N MET A 166 -7.58 6.94 14.70
CA MET A 166 -8.97 6.96 14.21
C MET A 166 -9.97 6.47 15.25
N VAL A 167 -9.51 5.86 16.35
CA VAL A 167 -10.38 5.48 17.47
C VAL A 167 -11.11 6.72 18.00
N ASP A 168 -12.43 6.61 18.15
CA ASP A 168 -13.34 7.68 18.58
C ASP A 168 -13.37 8.92 17.66
N MET A 169 -12.74 8.87 16.48
CA MET A 169 -12.73 9.99 15.54
C MET A 169 -14.08 10.11 14.82
N ASN A 170 -14.81 11.19 15.11
CA ASN A 170 -16.02 11.53 14.37
C ASN A 170 -15.66 12.21 13.04
N LEU A 171 -15.93 11.51 11.93
CA LEU A 171 -15.69 12.01 10.57
C LEU A 171 -16.78 12.97 10.06
N ASN A 172 -17.79 13.26 10.88
CA ASN A 172 -18.99 14.03 10.52
C ASN A 172 -19.67 13.49 9.25
N ALA A 173 -19.66 12.16 9.07
CA ALA A 173 -20.34 11.51 7.97
C ALA A 173 -21.85 11.76 8.04
N GLU A 174 -22.49 12.00 6.89
CA GLU A 174 -23.92 12.29 6.83
C GLU A 174 -24.77 11.12 7.36
N TRP A 175 -24.33 9.87 7.16
CA TRP A 175 -24.98 8.65 7.65
C TRP A 175 -23.98 7.60 8.16
N GLY A 176 -24.35 6.94 9.26
CA GLY A 176 -24.06 5.52 9.45
C GLY A 176 -22.66 5.10 9.91
N GLU A 177 -21.83 6.01 10.41
CA GLU A 177 -20.50 5.62 10.91
C GLU A 177 -20.40 5.95 12.41
N GLU A 178 -20.63 4.94 13.25
CA GLU A 178 -20.13 5.00 14.62
C GLU A 178 -18.59 5.10 14.55
N PRO A 179 -17.96 5.94 15.38
CA PRO A 179 -16.51 6.00 15.45
C PRO A 179 -15.90 4.63 15.72
N LEU A 180 -14.73 4.36 15.12
CA LEU A 180 -14.02 3.11 15.35
C LEU A 180 -13.72 2.91 16.83
N THR A 181 -13.94 1.70 17.31
CA THR A 181 -13.57 1.28 18.67
C THR A 181 -12.14 0.73 18.69
N GLU A 182 -11.54 0.71 19.88
CA GLU A 182 -10.21 0.11 20.08
C GLU A 182 -10.20 -1.37 19.68
N ALA A 183 -11.25 -2.13 19.99
CA ALA A 183 -11.37 -3.54 19.63
C ALA A 183 -11.42 -3.78 18.11
N GLU A 184 -12.05 -2.88 17.35
CA GLU A 184 -12.09 -2.96 15.88
C GLU A 184 -10.72 -2.64 15.27
N VAL A 185 -10.03 -1.63 15.79
CA VAL A 185 -8.67 -1.30 15.35
C VAL A 185 -7.71 -2.44 15.70
N ASP A 186 -7.81 -3.02 16.89
CA ASP A 186 -7.02 -4.20 17.30
C ASP A 186 -7.29 -5.39 16.39
N HIS A 187 -8.56 -5.68 16.09
CA HIS A 187 -8.94 -6.75 15.16
C HIS A 187 -8.41 -6.51 13.75
N SER A 188 -8.28 -5.25 13.32
CA SER A 188 -7.72 -4.92 12.01
C SER A 188 -6.28 -5.44 11.85
N TYR A 189 -5.50 -5.57 12.94
CA TYR A 189 -4.14 -6.10 12.92
C TYR A 189 -4.06 -7.62 12.76
N ASP A 190 -5.20 -8.34 12.75
CA ASP A 190 -5.26 -9.77 12.45
C ASP A 190 -5.14 -10.07 10.95
N PHE A 191 -5.12 -9.04 10.10
CA PHE A 191 -5.11 -9.15 8.65
C PHE A 191 -4.00 -8.32 8.00
N LEU A 192 -3.60 -8.76 6.82
CA LEU A 192 -2.75 -8.07 5.89
C LEU A 192 -3.58 -7.46 4.77
N TYR A 193 -3.24 -6.24 4.35
CA TYR A 193 -4.01 -5.47 3.37
C TYR A 193 -3.14 -5.06 2.18
N PRO A 194 -2.78 -5.99 1.28
CA PRO A 194 -2.14 -5.63 0.04
C PRO A 194 -3.11 -4.78 -0.79
N ILE A 195 -2.66 -3.59 -1.18
CA ILE A 195 -3.38 -2.74 -2.12
C ILE A 195 -3.12 -3.24 -3.54
N HIS A 196 -4.20 -3.58 -4.22
CA HIS A 196 -4.24 -3.88 -5.65
C HIS A 196 -4.96 -2.74 -6.36
N VAL A 197 -4.44 -2.36 -7.52
CA VAL A 197 -5.08 -1.42 -8.42
C VAL A 197 -5.78 -2.21 -9.51
N MET A 198 -7.00 -1.80 -9.84
CA MET A 198 -7.72 -2.30 -11.01
C MET A 198 -8.11 -1.10 -11.87
N GLY A 199 -7.22 -0.74 -12.78
CA GLY A 199 -7.50 0.22 -13.83
C GLY A 199 -8.61 -0.29 -14.75
N TYR A 200 -9.33 0.63 -15.37
CA TYR A 200 -10.38 0.30 -16.32
C TYR A 200 -10.38 1.30 -17.46
N ARG A 201 -11.05 0.90 -18.55
CA ARG A 201 -11.37 1.77 -19.68
C ARG A 201 -12.53 2.66 -19.25
N TRP A 202 -12.18 3.85 -18.76
CA TRP A 202 -13.12 4.92 -18.41
C TRP A 202 -13.77 5.54 -19.66
#